data_AF-K2RH45-F1
#
_entry.id   AF-K2RH45-F1
#
_cell.length_a   1.000
_cell.length_b   1.000
_cell.length_c   1.000
_cell.angle_alpha   90.00
_cell.angle_beta   90.00
_cell.angle_gamma   90.00
#
_symmetry.space_group_name_H-M   'P 1'
#
loop_
_entity.id
_entity.type
_entity.pdbx_description
1 polymer ?
#
loop_
_entity_poly.entity_id
_entity_poly.type
_entity_poly.pdbx_seq_one_letter_code
_entity_poly.pdbx_strand_id
1 'polypeptide(L)'
;MDPIDSEELLRHFTRSAVEKPVQNIVDEIFNDETLREKLGLRGRVSFQSHTNLGQSDTTTVDEAMERMSITDTFRGNQRAASARPATSEQRGKGGGRADQFYIYRQEDGPSSPAVAIEYKAPHKLTRGVITAGLNGTIVPGWDVIDKEGNSVEFFSKWLLAAVVTQYFSYIIDKEVQYGYLFTGDAIVFLQIPDDPITVHYYISIPGVDAQQDDEYGLQQTAVAQVSAFVLRALAAPPPPQE
;
A
#
# COMPACT_ATOMS: atom_id res chain seq x y z
N MET A 1 -3.25 -23.31 -10.22
CA MET A 1 -2.99 -22.25 -9.22
C MET A 1 -4.33 -21.97 -8.58
N ASP A 2 -4.46 -22.21 -7.29
CA ASP A 2 -5.66 -21.83 -6.54
C ASP A 2 -5.77 -20.30 -6.51
N PRO A 3 -7.00 -19.73 -6.50
CA PRO A 3 -7.19 -18.29 -6.46
C PRO A 3 -6.61 -17.70 -5.17
N ILE A 4 -6.00 -16.51 -5.28
CA ILE A 4 -5.50 -15.77 -4.12
C ILE A 4 -6.69 -15.21 -3.33
N ASP A 5 -7.00 -15.83 -2.20
CA ASP A 5 -8.17 -15.54 -1.36
C ASP A 5 -7.81 -14.88 -0.02
N SER A 6 -6.53 -14.62 0.23
CA SER A 6 -6.03 -14.03 1.47
C SER A 6 -4.74 -13.25 1.27
N GLU A 7 -4.48 -12.28 2.16
CA GLU A 7 -3.23 -11.52 2.20
C GLU A 7 -2.01 -12.43 2.48
N GLU A 8 -2.19 -13.46 3.32
CA GLU A 8 -1.14 -14.42 3.63
C GLU A 8 -0.71 -15.21 2.39
N LEU A 9 -1.68 -15.72 1.62
CA LEU A 9 -1.39 -16.45 0.38
C LEU A 9 -0.79 -15.53 -0.69
N LEU A 10 -1.29 -14.29 -0.80
CA LEU A 10 -0.72 -13.27 -1.67
C LEU A 10 0.76 -13.05 -1.34
N ARG A 11 1.08 -12.86 -0.06
CA ARG A 11 2.45 -12.65 0.39
C ARG A 11 3.34 -13.85 0.13
N HIS A 12 2.86 -15.07 0.41
CA HIS A 12 3.61 -16.29 0.13
C HIS A 12 4.04 -16.37 -1.34
N PHE A 13 3.13 -16.07 -2.26
CA PHE A 13 3.43 -16.01 -3.69
C PHE A 13 4.41 -14.87 -4.02
N THR A 14 4.13 -13.67 -3.50
CA THR A 14 4.91 -12.45 -3.76
C THR A 14 6.37 -12.58 -3.32
N ARG A 15 6.63 -13.29 -2.22
CA ARG A 15 7.97 -13.53 -1.70
C ARG A 15 8.90 -14.14 -2.75
N SER A 16 8.39 -15.14 -3.49
CA SER A 16 9.17 -15.84 -4.52
C SER A 16 9.12 -15.11 -5.87
N ALA A 17 7.96 -14.55 -6.23
CA ALA A 17 7.75 -13.95 -7.55
C ALA A 17 8.32 -12.53 -7.70
N VAL A 18 8.39 -11.77 -6.60
CA VAL A 18 8.76 -10.35 -6.61
C VAL A 18 9.84 -10.03 -5.57
N GLU A 19 9.60 -10.30 -4.28
CA GLU A 19 10.50 -9.83 -3.21
C GLU A 19 11.92 -10.40 -3.36
N LYS A 20 12.05 -11.71 -3.62
CA LYS A 20 13.36 -12.36 -3.76
C LYS A 20 14.12 -11.89 -5.01
N PRO A 21 13.50 -11.83 -6.21
CA PRO A 21 14.12 -11.18 -7.37
C PRO A 21 14.57 -9.74 -7.10
N VAL A 22 13.73 -8.92 -6.46
CA VAL A 22 14.06 -7.53 -6.12
C VAL A 22 15.27 -7.48 -5.18
N GLN A 23 15.29 -8.32 -4.15
CA GLN A 23 16.42 -8.41 -3.23
C GLN A 23 17.71 -8.78 -3.97
N ASN A 24 17.66 -9.78 -4.85
CA ASN A 24 18.82 -10.19 -5.63
C ASN A 24 19.32 -9.06 -6.55
N ILE A 25 18.42 -8.32 -7.21
CA ILE A 25 18.80 -7.17 -8.05
C ILE A 25 19.53 -6.11 -7.22
N VAL A 26 18.98 -5.73 -6.06
CA VAL A 26 19.62 -4.74 -5.18
C VAL A 26 20.96 -5.26 -4.67
N ASP A 27 21.07 -6.54 -4.34
CA ASP A 27 22.30 -7.18 -3.90
C ASP A 27 23.40 -7.16 -4.97
N GLU A 28 23.05 -7.43 -6.23
CA GLU A 28 23.98 -7.36 -7.36
C GLU A 28 24.43 -5.92 -7.63
N ILE A 29 23.51 -4.95 -7.57
CA ILE A 29 23.85 -3.53 -7.72
C ILE A 29 24.78 -3.07 -6.57
N PHE A 30 24.56 -3.54 -5.35
CA PHE A 30 25.41 -3.21 -4.21
C PHE A 30 26.81 -3.83 -4.30
N ASN A 31 26.94 -4.99 -4.96
CA ASN A 31 28.22 -5.65 -5.21
C ASN A 31 29.05 -4.94 -6.30
N ASP A 32 28.41 -4.26 -7.23
CA ASP A 32 29.07 -3.45 -8.27
C ASP A 32 29.40 -2.05 -7.73
N GLU A 33 30.70 -1.76 -7.56
CA GLU A 33 31.16 -0.47 -7.02
C GLU A 33 30.70 0.72 -7.87
N THR A 34 30.72 0.60 -9.20
CA THR A 34 30.33 1.69 -10.09
C THR A 34 28.84 1.98 -9.99
N LEU A 35 28.00 0.94 -9.95
CA LEU A 35 26.55 1.10 -9.83
C LEU A 35 26.15 1.57 -8.43
N ARG A 36 26.77 1.00 -7.39
CA ARG A 36 26.55 1.39 -5.99
C ARG A 36 26.82 2.88 -5.78
N GLU A 37 27.94 3.39 -6.31
CA GLU A 37 28.28 4.82 -6.22
C GLU A 37 27.33 5.70 -7.02
N LYS A 38 27.05 5.33 -8.28
CA LYS A 38 26.14 6.10 -9.16
C LYS A 38 24.73 6.20 -8.61
N LEU A 39 24.24 5.16 -7.94
CA LEU A 39 22.90 5.08 -7.36
C LEU A 39 22.86 5.50 -5.89
N GLY A 40 24.00 5.84 -5.28
CA GLY A 40 24.08 6.28 -3.89
C GLY A 40 23.62 5.22 -2.88
N LEU A 41 23.78 3.93 -3.20
CA LEU A 41 23.34 2.85 -2.33
C LEU A 41 24.27 2.68 -1.12
N ARG A 42 23.72 2.90 0.07
CA ARG A 42 24.45 2.81 1.35
C ARG A 42 24.38 1.45 2.03
N GLY A 43 23.53 0.55 1.53
CA GLY A 43 23.29 -0.73 2.15
C GLY A 43 22.47 -1.69 1.28
N ARG A 44 22.33 -2.92 1.77
CA ARG A 44 21.47 -3.96 1.19
C ARG A 44 20.02 -3.81 1.66
N VAL A 45 19.14 -4.66 1.13
CA VAL A 45 17.73 -4.72 1.57
C VAL A 45 17.30 -6.08 2.09
N SER A 46 16.32 -6.05 2.98
CA SER A 46 15.56 -7.23 3.41
C SER A 46 14.09 -6.91 3.58
N PHE A 47 13.24 -7.82 3.14
CA PHE A 47 11.79 -7.76 3.35
C PHE A 47 11.44 -8.41 4.69
N GLN A 48 10.79 -7.67 5.58
CA GLN A 48 10.48 -8.13 6.94
C GLN A 48 9.03 -7.81 7.34
N SER A 49 8.46 -8.68 8.17
CA SER A 49 7.16 -8.48 8.82
C SER A 49 7.37 -7.99 10.24
N HIS A 50 6.65 -6.94 10.63
CA HIS A 50 6.63 -6.39 11.97
C HIS A 50 5.27 -6.71 12.59
N THR A 51 5.25 -7.71 13.47
CA THR A 51 4.06 -8.13 14.24
C THR A 51 3.98 -7.46 15.62
N ASN A 52 4.93 -6.59 15.95
CA ASN A 52 5.19 -6.10 17.31
C ASN A 52 4.96 -4.59 17.51
N LEU A 53 3.93 -4.01 16.90
CA LEU A 53 3.53 -2.64 17.23
C LEU A 53 2.12 -2.62 17.81
N GLY A 54 1.98 -1.83 18.88
CA GLY A 54 0.75 -1.69 19.65
C GLY A 54 -0.41 -1.14 18.82
N GLN A 55 -1.60 -1.20 19.40
CA GLN A 55 -2.84 -0.72 18.80
C GLN A 55 -2.69 0.75 18.37
N SER A 56 -2.86 1.04 17.09
CA SER A 56 -3.21 2.38 16.64
C SER A 56 -4.73 2.49 16.66
N ASP A 57 -5.28 3.50 17.34
CA ASP A 57 -6.73 3.78 17.42
C ASP A 57 -7.35 4.23 16.07
N THR A 58 -6.59 4.15 14.98
CA THR A 58 -7.01 4.45 13.62
C THR A 58 -7.84 3.30 13.05
N THR A 59 -8.98 3.63 12.43
CA THR A 59 -9.80 2.66 11.68
C THR A 59 -8.91 1.85 10.75
N THR A 60 -8.90 0.52 10.94
CA THR A 60 -8.09 -0.36 10.10
C THR A 60 -8.65 -0.37 8.68
N VAL A 61 -7.81 -0.63 7.67
CA VAL A 61 -8.26 -0.80 6.28
C VAL A 61 -9.38 -1.83 6.24
N ASP A 62 -9.26 -2.91 7.01
CA ASP A 62 -10.27 -3.95 7.08
C ASP A 62 -11.61 -3.42 7.64
N GLU A 63 -11.59 -2.58 8.69
CA GLU A 63 -12.80 -1.91 9.20
C GLU A 63 -13.41 -0.92 8.19
N ALA A 64 -12.57 -0.15 7.48
CA ALA A 64 -13.05 0.74 6.42
C ALA A 64 -13.73 -0.05 5.29
N MET A 65 -13.21 -1.23 4.96
CA MET A 65 -13.73 -2.13 3.95
C MET A 65 -14.99 -2.88 4.39
N GLU A 66 -15.08 -3.28 5.65
CA GLU A 66 -16.29 -3.86 6.22
C GLU A 66 -17.46 -2.88 6.19
N ARG A 67 -17.21 -1.59 6.46
CA ARG A 67 -18.23 -0.53 6.34
C ARG A 67 -18.80 -0.44 4.92
N MET A 68 -18.00 -0.71 3.88
CA MET A 68 -18.49 -0.76 2.50
C MET A 68 -19.25 -2.06 2.17
N SER A 69 -18.83 -3.18 2.72
CA SER A 69 -19.50 -4.48 2.50
C SER A 69 -20.91 -4.51 3.11
N ILE A 70 -21.15 -3.73 4.16
CA ILE A 70 -22.48 -3.59 4.79
C ILE A 70 -23.40 -2.65 3.97
N THR A 71 -22.85 -1.75 3.15
CA THR A 71 -23.61 -0.97 2.17
C THR A 71 -23.77 -1.71 0.85
N ASP A 72 -24.39 -2.89 0.91
CA ASP A 72 -24.85 -3.65 -0.25
C ASP A 72 -26.08 -2.93 -0.88
N THR A 73 -25.86 -1.73 -1.44
CA THR A 73 -26.88 -0.89 -2.10
C THR A 73 -26.98 -1.16 -3.59
N PHE A 74 -26.68 -2.40 -4.01
CA PHE A 74 -26.95 -2.89 -5.37
C PHE A 74 -27.95 -4.06 -5.40
N ARG A 75 -28.88 -4.13 -4.44
CA ARG A 75 -30.15 -4.86 -4.62
C ARG A 75 -31.32 -3.89 -4.59
N GLY A 76 -31.93 -3.74 -5.76
CA GLY A 76 -32.95 -2.73 -6.03
C GLY A 76 -34.22 -2.83 -5.17
N ASN A 77 -34.76 -1.64 -4.93
CA ASN A 77 -36.18 -1.27 -4.84
C ASN A 77 -37.10 -1.84 -3.73
N GLN A 78 -37.67 -0.86 -3.00
CA GLN A 78 -38.97 -0.81 -2.33
C GLN A 78 -39.13 -1.49 -0.95
N ARG A 79 -39.10 -0.69 0.13
CA ARG A 79 -40.31 -0.21 0.86
C ARG A 79 -39.92 0.55 2.13
N ALA A 80 -40.73 1.55 2.45
CA ALA A 80 -40.64 2.42 3.60
C ALA A 80 -40.81 1.70 4.96
N ALA A 81 -40.13 2.21 5.99
CA ALA A 81 -40.69 2.66 7.28
C ALA A 81 -39.71 2.45 8.46
N SER A 82 -39.34 3.57 9.10
CA SER A 82 -39.04 3.76 10.53
C SER A 82 -38.56 2.58 11.40
N ALA A 83 -37.34 2.70 11.96
CA ALA A 83 -37.09 2.44 13.40
C ALA A 83 -35.70 2.98 13.83
N ARG A 84 -35.66 3.54 15.04
CA ARG A 84 -34.56 4.25 15.73
C ARG A 84 -33.27 3.41 15.94
N PRO A 85 -32.11 4.04 16.20
CA PRO A 85 -30.87 3.33 16.49
C PRO A 85 -30.99 2.64 17.86
N ALA A 86 -30.91 1.32 17.86
CA ALA A 86 -30.74 0.55 19.09
C ALA A 86 -29.26 0.61 19.48
N THR A 87 -28.97 1.24 20.62
CA THR A 87 -27.69 1.14 21.33
C THR A 87 -27.48 -0.32 21.74
N SER A 88 -26.66 -1.05 20.99
CA SER A 88 -26.05 -2.29 21.47
C SER A 88 -24.58 -2.02 21.79
N GLU A 89 -24.28 -1.89 23.08
CA GLU A 89 -22.93 -2.03 23.61
C GLU A 89 -22.40 -3.44 23.31
N GLN A 90 -21.84 -3.63 22.12
CA GLN A 90 -20.97 -4.77 21.85
C GLN A 90 -19.55 -4.39 22.25
N ARG A 91 -19.23 -4.77 23.49
CA ARG A 91 -17.88 -5.00 24.02
C ARG A 91 -16.85 -5.21 22.91
N GLY A 92 -15.83 -4.37 22.91
CA GLY A 92 -14.69 -4.42 22.01
C GLY A 92 -14.14 -5.84 21.86
N LYS A 93 -14.39 -6.43 20.69
CA LYS A 93 -13.56 -7.49 20.14
C LYS A 93 -12.46 -6.79 19.39
N GLY A 94 -11.22 -6.98 19.85
CA GLY A 94 -10.05 -6.24 19.42
C GLY A 94 -9.91 -6.14 17.92
N GLY A 95 -9.67 -4.91 17.45
CA GLY A 95 -9.22 -4.64 16.09
C GLY A 95 -8.01 -5.51 15.78
N GLY A 96 -8.07 -6.20 14.64
CA GLY A 96 -7.01 -7.09 14.18
C GLY A 96 -5.69 -6.34 14.11
N ARG A 97 -4.60 -6.99 14.56
CA ARG A 97 -3.24 -6.51 14.32
C ARG A 97 -3.04 -6.42 12.81
N ALA A 98 -2.80 -5.21 12.29
CA ALA A 98 -2.34 -5.07 10.92
C ALA A 98 -0.90 -5.59 10.85
N ASP A 99 -0.66 -6.66 10.09
CA ASP A 99 0.69 -7.13 9.83
C ASP A 99 1.40 -6.06 8.99
N GLN A 100 2.38 -5.36 9.59
CA GLN A 100 3.10 -4.31 8.89
C GLN A 100 4.32 -4.89 8.18
N PHE A 101 4.48 -4.62 6.89
CA PHE A 101 5.61 -5.11 6.11
C PHE A 101 6.49 -3.96 5.67
N TYR A 102 7.80 -4.12 5.81
CA TYR A 102 8.76 -3.11 5.40
C TYR A 102 9.95 -3.74 4.68
N ILE A 103 10.53 -2.96 3.80
CA ILE A 103 11.86 -3.18 3.25
C ILE A 103 12.83 -2.39 4.13
N TYR A 104 13.74 -3.10 4.79
CA TYR A 104 14.77 -2.52 5.63
C TYR A 104 16.04 -2.28 4.83
N ARG A 105 16.64 -1.12 5.05
CA ARG A 105 18.01 -0.83 4.65
C ARG A 105 18.96 -1.40 5.71
N GLN A 106 19.96 -2.16 5.25
CA GLN A 106 21.01 -2.73 6.09
C GLN A 106 22.32 -2.03 5.79
N GLU A 107 22.72 -1.11 6.67
CA GLU A 107 24.02 -0.42 6.66
C GLU A 107 24.90 -0.96 7.82
N ASP A 108 26.08 -0.37 8.02
CA ASP A 108 26.94 -0.63 9.19
C ASP A 108 26.30 -0.02 10.47
N GLY A 109 25.23 -0.66 10.96
CA GLY A 109 24.46 -0.16 12.10
C GLY A 109 23.07 -0.79 12.22
N PRO A 110 22.17 -0.21 13.02
CA PRO A 110 20.79 -0.64 13.13
C PRO A 110 20.08 -0.51 11.77
N SER A 111 19.34 -1.54 11.38
CA SER A 111 18.53 -1.47 10.15
C SER A 111 17.40 -0.45 10.31
N SER A 112 17.21 0.39 9.30
CA SER A 112 16.11 1.36 9.23
C SER A 112 15.10 0.96 8.15
N PRO A 113 13.80 1.21 8.36
CA PRO A 113 12.80 0.97 7.32
C PRO A 113 12.99 1.99 6.18
N ALA A 114 12.91 1.53 4.93
CA ALA A 114 13.08 2.35 3.73
C ALA A 114 11.81 2.43 2.89
N VAL A 115 11.03 1.35 2.84
CA VAL A 115 9.78 1.27 2.09
C VAL A 115 8.77 0.50 2.92
N ALA A 116 7.58 1.05 3.12
CA ALA A 116 6.47 0.32 3.69
C ALA A 116 5.76 -0.51 2.59
N ILE A 117 5.11 -1.60 2.97
CA ILE A 117 4.35 -2.47 2.06
C ILE A 117 3.03 -2.81 2.72
N GLU A 118 1.94 -2.57 2.00
CA GLU A 118 0.61 -3.04 2.38
C GLU A 118 0.14 -4.09 1.38
N TYR A 119 -0.20 -5.28 1.88
CA TYR A 119 -0.80 -6.34 1.05
C TYR A 119 -2.31 -6.32 1.24
N LYS A 120 -3.06 -6.37 0.13
CA LYS A 120 -4.52 -6.57 0.18
C LYS A 120 -4.94 -7.64 -0.80
N ALA A 121 -5.83 -8.53 -0.37
CA ALA A 121 -6.31 -9.56 -1.28
C ALA A 121 -7.02 -8.93 -2.50
N PRO A 122 -6.89 -9.48 -3.71
CA PRO A 122 -7.44 -8.86 -4.93
C PRO A 122 -8.96 -8.67 -4.91
N HIS A 123 -9.71 -9.53 -4.19
CA HIS A 123 -11.16 -9.41 -4.04
C HIS A 123 -11.58 -8.33 -3.04
N LYS A 124 -10.67 -7.96 -2.12
CA LYS A 124 -10.84 -6.90 -1.15
C LYS A 124 -10.63 -5.54 -1.83
N LEU A 125 -9.53 -5.37 -2.56
CA LEU A 125 -9.24 -4.14 -3.28
C LEU A 125 -9.01 -4.40 -4.76
N THR A 126 -10.09 -4.29 -5.54
CA THR A 126 -10.07 -4.62 -6.96
C THR A 126 -9.42 -3.52 -7.80
N ARG A 127 -8.91 -3.87 -8.99
CA ARG A 127 -8.41 -2.90 -9.97
C ARG A 127 -9.42 -1.82 -10.34
N GLY A 128 -10.71 -2.17 -10.41
CA GLY A 128 -11.78 -1.21 -10.70
C GLY A 128 -11.89 -0.14 -9.60
N VAL A 129 -11.84 -0.56 -8.34
CA VAL A 129 -11.83 0.35 -7.19
C VAL A 129 -10.56 1.21 -7.19
N ILE A 130 -9.39 0.63 -7.45
CA ILE A 130 -8.12 1.38 -7.51
C ILE A 130 -8.19 2.47 -8.60
N THR A 131 -8.59 2.10 -9.81
CA THR A 131 -8.63 3.01 -10.96
C THR A 131 -9.68 4.11 -10.79
N ALA A 132 -10.84 3.78 -10.21
CA ALA A 132 -11.90 4.75 -9.97
C ALA A 132 -11.57 5.72 -8.83
N GLY A 133 -10.89 5.25 -7.78
CA GLY A 133 -10.56 6.06 -6.61
C GLY A 133 -9.34 6.96 -6.79
N LEU A 134 -8.38 6.54 -7.62
CA LEU A 134 -7.15 7.28 -7.93
C LEU A 134 -7.30 8.10 -9.22
N ASN A 135 -8.32 8.94 -9.26
CA ASN A 135 -8.57 9.86 -10.38
C ASN A 135 -8.38 11.32 -9.93
N GLY A 136 -7.14 11.71 -9.65
CA GLY A 136 -6.75 13.06 -9.20
C GLY A 136 -6.02 13.03 -7.87
N THR A 137 -5.93 14.18 -7.19
CA THR A 137 -5.16 14.28 -5.94
C THR A 137 -5.87 13.59 -4.77
N ILE A 138 -5.11 12.82 -3.98
CA ILE A 138 -5.53 12.36 -2.65
C ILE A 138 -5.04 13.38 -1.62
N VAL A 139 -5.98 13.90 -0.84
CA VAL A 139 -5.74 14.77 0.32
C VAL A 139 -6.32 14.05 1.53
N PRO A 140 -5.54 13.29 2.30
CA PRO A 140 -6.03 12.39 3.36
C PRO A 140 -7.03 13.05 4.33
N GLY A 141 -6.68 14.23 4.86
CA GLY A 141 -7.55 14.96 5.80
C GLY A 141 -8.85 15.49 5.18
N TRP A 142 -8.87 15.74 3.86
CA TRP A 142 -10.05 16.25 3.16
C TRP A 142 -10.91 15.10 2.60
N ASP A 143 -10.31 14.05 2.07
CA ASP A 143 -11.03 12.99 1.36
C ASP A 143 -11.67 11.96 2.31
N VAL A 144 -11.29 11.94 3.60
CA VAL A 144 -11.81 10.97 4.59
C VAL A 144 -12.85 11.58 5.55
N ILE A 145 -12.69 12.85 5.95
CA ILE A 145 -13.46 13.45 7.05
C ILE A 145 -14.76 14.12 6.55
N ASP A 146 -15.89 13.79 7.20
CA ASP A 146 -17.22 14.42 7.00
C ASP A 146 -17.66 14.51 5.53
N LYS A 147 -17.39 13.45 4.75
CA LYS A 147 -17.83 13.35 3.36
C LYS A 147 -19.04 12.45 3.20
N GLU A 148 -20.07 12.97 2.54
CA GLU A 148 -21.22 12.22 2.05
C GLU A 148 -21.14 12.09 0.53
N GLY A 149 -21.39 10.88 0.03
CA GLY A 149 -21.43 10.58 -1.38
C GLY A 149 -22.00 9.20 -1.63
N ASN A 150 -22.50 8.96 -2.83
CA ASN A 150 -23.19 7.72 -3.19
C ASN A 150 -22.74 7.14 -4.54
N SER A 151 -21.67 7.68 -5.13
CA SER A 151 -21.10 7.19 -6.39
C SER A 151 -19.98 6.18 -6.15
N VAL A 152 -19.73 5.33 -7.14
CA VAL A 152 -18.64 4.34 -7.10
C VAL A 152 -17.29 5.03 -6.99
N GLU A 153 -17.10 6.14 -7.71
CA GLU A 153 -15.88 6.95 -7.68
C GLU A 153 -15.66 7.56 -6.29
N PHE A 154 -16.73 8.06 -5.66
CA PHE A 154 -16.66 8.60 -4.30
C PHE A 154 -16.19 7.55 -3.31
N PHE A 155 -16.85 6.38 -3.26
CA PHE A 155 -16.47 5.31 -2.34
C PHE A 155 -15.09 4.75 -2.62
N SER A 156 -14.72 4.64 -3.90
CA SER A 156 -13.40 4.20 -4.31
C SER A 156 -12.31 5.18 -3.85
N LYS A 157 -12.55 6.49 -4.01
CA LYS A 157 -11.63 7.53 -3.56
C LYS A 157 -11.55 7.56 -2.04
N TRP A 158 -12.68 7.48 -1.35
CA TRP A 158 -12.74 7.44 0.11
C TRP A 158 -12.00 6.23 0.67
N LEU A 159 -12.19 5.04 0.11
CA LEU A 159 -11.47 3.83 0.54
C LEU A 159 -9.97 3.99 0.36
N LEU A 160 -9.52 4.45 -0.80
CA LEU A 160 -8.10 4.63 -1.04
C LEU A 160 -7.52 5.74 -0.17
N ALA A 161 -8.25 6.83 0.06
CA ALA A 161 -7.86 7.85 1.00
C ALA A 161 -7.77 7.29 2.43
N ALA A 162 -8.68 6.41 2.86
CA ALA A 162 -8.62 5.75 4.16
C ALA A 162 -7.43 4.77 4.27
N VAL A 163 -7.19 3.95 3.25
CA VAL A 163 -6.02 3.05 3.14
C VAL A 163 -4.74 3.86 3.25
N VAL A 164 -4.64 4.93 2.47
CA VAL A 164 -3.50 5.84 2.47
C VAL A 164 -3.41 6.56 3.82
N THR A 165 -4.50 6.99 4.43
CA THR A 165 -4.48 7.66 5.75
C THR A 165 -3.96 6.74 6.85
N GLN A 166 -4.39 5.47 6.87
CA GLN A 166 -3.81 4.50 7.80
C GLN A 166 -2.32 4.29 7.53
N TYR A 167 -1.94 4.24 6.25
CA TYR A 167 -0.55 4.17 5.85
C TYR A 167 0.28 5.39 6.30
N PHE A 168 -0.33 6.58 6.27
CA PHE A 168 0.26 7.84 6.76
C PHE A 168 0.61 7.79 8.25
N SER A 169 -0.27 7.25 9.11
CA SER A 169 0.05 7.11 10.54
C SER A 169 1.31 6.28 10.78
N TYR A 170 1.53 5.23 9.96
CA TYR A 170 2.71 4.37 10.10
C TYR A 170 3.98 4.96 9.49
N ILE A 171 3.84 5.67 8.37
CA ILE A 171 4.94 6.37 7.72
C ILE A 171 5.53 7.45 8.63
N ILE A 172 4.66 8.20 9.32
CA ILE A 172 5.09 9.22 10.28
C ILE A 172 5.82 8.56 11.46
N ASP A 173 5.25 7.50 12.06
CA ASP A 173 5.84 6.79 13.21
C ASP A 173 7.21 6.14 12.91
N LYS A 174 7.50 5.85 11.64
CA LYS A 174 8.73 5.18 11.20
C LYS A 174 9.64 6.05 10.33
N GLU A 175 9.30 7.32 10.13
CA GLU A 175 10.08 8.26 9.31
C GLU A 175 10.32 7.73 7.87
N VAL A 176 9.33 7.06 7.26
CA VAL A 176 9.44 6.44 5.93
C VAL A 176 8.65 7.23 4.90
N GLN A 177 9.26 7.77 3.84
CA GLN A 177 8.51 8.55 2.83
C GLN A 177 7.92 7.73 1.67
N TYR A 178 8.35 6.48 1.54
CA TYR A 178 8.05 5.64 0.37
C TYR A 178 7.27 4.40 0.78
N GLY A 179 6.35 4.02 -0.08
CA GLY A 179 5.58 2.83 0.16
C GLY A 179 4.81 2.35 -1.05
N TYR A 180 4.31 1.12 -1.00
CA TYR A 180 3.35 0.66 -1.99
C TYR A 180 2.31 -0.30 -1.42
N LEU A 181 1.16 -0.30 -2.07
CA LEU A 181 0.08 -1.24 -1.88
C LEU A 181 0.15 -2.29 -3.00
N PHE A 182 0.02 -3.56 -2.65
CA PHE A 182 0.06 -4.66 -3.61
C PHE A 182 -1.14 -5.58 -3.48
N THR A 183 -1.80 -5.83 -4.62
CA THR A 183 -2.99 -6.69 -4.69
C THR A 183 -2.76 -7.98 -5.47
N GLY A 184 -1.55 -8.20 -5.98
CA GLY A 184 -1.24 -9.28 -6.92
C GLY A 184 -1.58 -8.95 -8.37
N ASP A 185 -2.61 -8.13 -8.61
CA ASP A 185 -2.97 -7.62 -9.94
C ASP A 185 -2.44 -6.20 -10.20
N ALA A 186 -2.46 -5.34 -9.17
CA ALA A 186 -2.01 -3.96 -9.25
C ALA A 186 -1.00 -3.62 -8.15
N ILE A 187 -0.11 -2.68 -8.48
CA ILE A 187 0.78 -2.00 -7.54
C ILE A 187 0.37 -0.52 -7.51
N VAL A 188 0.15 0.02 -6.32
CA VAL A 188 0.00 1.47 -6.12
C VAL A 188 1.22 1.96 -5.35
N PHE A 189 2.15 2.60 -6.04
CA PHE A 189 3.30 3.26 -5.43
C PHE A 189 2.87 4.57 -4.81
N LEU A 190 3.39 4.88 -3.63
CA LEU A 190 3.05 6.04 -2.82
C LEU A 190 4.33 6.75 -2.39
N GLN A 191 4.38 8.07 -2.57
CA GLN A 191 5.42 8.94 -2.04
C GLN A 191 4.77 10.06 -1.24
N ILE A 192 5.14 10.18 0.02
CA ILE A 192 4.74 11.27 0.91
C ILE A 192 5.87 12.30 0.90
N PRO A 193 5.63 13.50 0.35
CA PRO A 193 6.60 14.59 0.39
C PRO A 193 6.71 15.16 1.82
N ASP A 194 7.74 15.99 2.06
CA ASP A 194 7.98 16.64 3.37
C ASP A 194 6.77 17.45 3.86
N ASP A 195 5.95 17.96 2.94
CA ASP A 195 4.64 18.55 3.23
C ASP A 195 3.53 17.49 3.04
N PRO A 196 3.07 16.81 4.12
CA PRO A 196 2.20 15.65 4.05
C PRO A 196 0.75 15.94 3.63
N ILE A 197 0.44 17.15 3.16
CA ILE A 197 -0.91 17.54 2.72
C ILE A 197 -1.39 16.69 1.54
N THR A 198 -0.47 16.30 0.65
CA THR A 198 -0.79 15.54 -0.57
C THR A 198 0.04 14.28 -0.70
N VAL A 199 -0.53 13.28 -1.36
CA VAL A 199 0.12 11.99 -1.61
C VAL A 199 0.36 11.87 -3.10
N HIS A 200 1.62 11.69 -3.50
CA HIS A 200 1.92 11.31 -4.87
C HIS A 200 1.74 9.81 -5.01
N TYR A 201 1.09 9.39 -6.08
CA TYR A 201 0.93 7.98 -6.38
C TYR A 201 1.19 7.66 -7.85
N TYR A 202 1.52 6.40 -8.11
CA TYR A 202 1.60 5.84 -9.45
C TYR A 202 0.98 4.44 -9.44
N ILE A 203 0.13 4.15 -10.42
CA ILE A 203 -0.55 2.86 -10.56
C ILE A 203 0.17 2.07 -11.65
N SER A 204 0.56 0.84 -11.34
CA SER A 204 1.01 -0.13 -12.32
C SER A 204 0.12 -1.36 -12.27
N ILE A 205 -0.20 -1.90 -13.44
CA ILE A 205 -0.88 -3.17 -13.64
C ILE A 205 0.08 -4.03 -14.48
N PRO A 206 1.08 -4.70 -13.87
CA PRO A 206 2.17 -5.34 -14.60
C PRO A 206 1.72 -6.36 -15.64
N GLY A 207 0.60 -7.06 -15.40
CA GLY A 207 0.03 -8.02 -16.34
C GLY A 207 -0.52 -7.39 -17.63
N VAL A 208 -0.80 -6.09 -17.62
CA VAL A 208 -1.24 -5.30 -18.78
C VAL A 208 -0.09 -4.46 -19.33
N ASP A 209 0.61 -3.77 -18.44
CA ASP A 209 1.71 -2.85 -18.76
C ASP A 209 2.84 -3.60 -19.51
N ALA A 210 3.34 -4.71 -18.96
CA ALA A 210 4.44 -5.47 -19.56
C ALA A 210 4.08 -6.21 -20.87
N GLN A 211 2.80 -6.23 -21.26
CA GLN A 211 2.32 -6.85 -22.50
C GLN A 211 2.15 -5.86 -23.65
N GLN A 212 2.35 -4.57 -23.40
CA GLN A 212 2.45 -3.58 -24.47
C GLN A 212 3.63 -3.99 -25.38
N ASP A 213 3.42 -4.13 -26.69
CA ASP A 213 4.43 -4.54 -27.67
C ASP A 213 5.43 -3.40 -27.93
N ASP A 214 6.07 -2.93 -26.86
CA ASP A 214 7.10 -1.92 -26.86
C ASP A 214 8.43 -2.50 -26.35
N GLU A 215 9.53 -1.81 -26.66
CA GLU A 215 10.88 -2.18 -26.20
C GLU A 215 11.01 -2.11 -24.67
N TYR A 216 9.99 -1.60 -23.97
CA TYR A 216 9.99 -1.29 -22.55
C TYR A 216 9.18 -2.28 -21.68
N GLY A 217 8.68 -3.38 -22.25
CA GLY A 217 7.87 -4.36 -21.51
C GLY A 217 8.58 -4.95 -20.28
N LEU A 218 9.91 -5.13 -20.33
CA LEU A 218 10.70 -5.62 -19.18
C LEU A 218 10.66 -4.63 -18.00
N GLN A 219 10.76 -3.34 -18.29
CA GLN A 219 10.75 -2.25 -17.32
C GLN A 219 9.40 -2.14 -16.63
N GLN A 220 8.33 -2.60 -17.27
CA GLN A 220 6.95 -2.55 -16.78
C GLN A 220 6.56 -3.80 -15.96
N THR A 221 7.47 -4.77 -15.80
CA THR A 221 7.24 -5.90 -14.91
C THR A 221 7.19 -5.47 -13.44
N ALA A 222 6.47 -6.24 -12.60
CA ALA A 222 6.39 -5.99 -11.17
C ALA A 222 7.79 -5.93 -10.52
N VAL A 223 8.69 -6.85 -10.91
CA VAL A 223 10.06 -6.89 -10.40
C VAL A 223 10.82 -5.62 -10.77
N ALA A 224 10.79 -5.18 -12.03
CA ALA A 224 11.52 -4.00 -12.47
C ALA A 224 10.98 -2.72 -11.81
N GLN A 225 9.66 -2.56 -11.75
CA GLN A 225 9.02 -1.39 -11.12
C GLN A 225 9.31 -1.33 -9.62
N VAL A 226 9.16 -2.44 -8.89
CA VAL A 226 9.47 -2.50 -7.46
C VAL A 226 10.97 -2.28 -7.21
N SER A 227 11.86 -2.86 -8.02
CA SER A 227 13.30 -2.60 -7.93
C SER A 227 13.63 -1.12 -8.11
N ALA A 228 13.11 -0.47 -9.16
CA ALA A 228 13.34 0.94 -9.40
C ALA A 228 12.82 1.81 -8.25
N PHE A 229 11.65 1.49 -7.73
CA PHE A 229 11.05 2.19 -6.59
C PHE A 229 11.87 2.04 -5.31
N VAL A 230 12.32 0.82 -5.00
CA VAL A 230 13.20 0.54 -3.85
C VAL A 230 14.52 1.28 -3.97
N LEU A 231 15.17 1.24 -5.13
CA LEU A 231 16.42 1.97 -5.35
C LEU A 231 16.24 3.48 -5.13
N ARG A 232 15.11 4.05 -5.59
CA ARG A 232 14.77 5.45 -5.36
C ARG A 232 14.61 5.76 -3.86
N ALA A 233 13.91 4.90 -3.11
CA ALA A 233 13.74 5.07 -1.67
C ALA A 233 15.06 4.94 -0.89
N LEU A 234 15.96 4.06 -1.34
CA LEU A 234 17.29 3.91 -0.74
C LEU A 234 18.21 5.11 -1.02
N ALA A 235 18.08 5.74 -2.19
CA ALA A 235 18.84 6.91 -2.57
C ALA A 235 18.30 8.21 -1.93
N ALA A 236 17.06 8.20 -1.45
CA ALA A 236 16.45 9.37 -0.83
C ALA A 236 17.16 9.73 0.49
N PRO A 237 17.34 11.04 0.78
CA PRO A 237 17.78 11.46 2.10
C PRO A 237 16.74 11.05 3.14
N PRO A 238 17.16 10.75 4.38
CA PRO A 238 16.19 10.58 5.47
C PRO A 238 15.37 11.87 5.63
N PRO A 239 14.11 11.77 6.08
CA PRO A 239 13.30 12.95 6.34
C PRO A 239 14.00 13.87 7.35
N PRO A 240 13.80 15.20 7.27
CA PRO A 240 14.28 16.12 8.30
C PRO A 240 13.74 15.69 9.67
N GLN A 241 14.63 15.49 10.64
CA GLN A 241 14.23 15.33 12.04
C GLN A 241 13.90 16.73 12.59
N GLU A 242 12.66 16.94 13.03
CA GLU A 242 12.27 18.13 13.81
C GLU A 242 12.72 18.03 15.28
#